data_AF-A0A838G6P6-F1
#
_entry.id   AF-A0A838G6P6-F1
#
_cell.length_a   1.000
_cell.length_b   1.000
_cell.length_c   1.000
_cell.angle_alpha   90.00
_cell.angle_beta   90.00
_cell.angle_gamma   90.00
#
_symmetry.space_group_name_H-M   'P 1'
#
loop_
_entity.id
_entity.type
_entity.pdbx_description
1 polymer ?
#
loop_
_entity_poly.entity_id
_entity_poly.type
_entity_poly.pdbx_seq_one_letter_code
_entity_poly.pdbx_strand_id
1 'polypeptide(L)'
;MSHPHPELTAPAELPPHGLRVTPLGGLGEVGRNMAVLEHRGRLLVIDCGVLFPDETQPGVDLILPDFDPIRDRLDQIEAVVLTHGHEDHIGAVPYLLRERPDIPLVGSKLTLALLEAKLREHRQTRSPKHEVSEGDRVSFGPFDLEFIAVNHSIPDALAVAVRTDAGLLLHTGDFKLDQLPLDGRITDLRALARLGEEGVDLLLVDSTNAEVPGFTTAEKDIGPVLERVFHHSRQRIIVACFASHVHRVQQVMDAAVSQGRKVAYVGRSMVRNMAIARDLGYLRVPADTLVDMRELDKYAPEKVVIVSTGSQGEPLSALARIAHRNHDRIHIQPGDTVVLASSLIPGNENSVYKVINGLTRLGAAVVHKANAMVHVSGHASAGELLYCYNVVRPGNVMP
;
A
#
# COMPACT_ATOMS: atom_id res chain seq x y z
N MET A 1 -4.26 -32.99 -4.76
CA MET A 1 -2.93 -32.37 -4.56
C MET A 1 -3.16 -30.98 -3.96
N SER A 2 -2.37 -30.56 -2.98
CA SER A 2 -2.53 -29.28 -2.26
C SER A 2 -1.65 -28.14 -2.79
N HIS A 3 -0.82 -28.41 -3.81
CA HIS A 3 0.09 -27.47 -4.45
C HIS A 3 0.15 -27.76 -5.96
N PRO A 4 0.63 -26.80 -6.79
CA PRO A 4 0.84 -27.02 -8.22
C PRO A 4 1.72 -28.24 -8.49
N HIS A 5 1.45 -28.99 -9.56
CA HIS A 5 2.24 -30.16 -9.91
C HIS A 5 3.70 -29.76 -10.23
N PRO A 6 4.72 -30.47 -9.70
CA PRO A 6 6.12 -30.07 -9.88
C PRO A 6 6.61 -30.13 -11.33
N GLU A 7 5.95 -30.92 -12.18
CA GLU A 7 6.27 -31.09 -13.60
C GLU A 7 5.33 -30.30 -14.53
N LEU A 8 4.77 -29.18 -14.05
CA LEU A 8 4.02 -28.29 -14.94
C LEU A 8 4.93 -27.79 -16.07
N THR A 9 4.39 -27.81 -17.29
CA THR A 9 5.05 -27.33 -18.50
C THR A 9 4.43 -26.01 -18.96
N ALA A 10 4.94 -25.44 -20.05
CA ALA A 10 4.30 -24.31 -20.70
C ALA A 10 2.81 -24.62 -20.98
N PRO A 11 1.91 -23.65 -20.76
CA PRO A 11 0.49 -23.91 -20.93
C PRO A 11 0.17 -24.19 -22.41
N ALA A 12 -0.85 -25.02 -22.65
CA ALA A 12 -1.38 -25.23 -24.00
C ALA A 12 -1.95 -23.92 -24.58
N GLU A 13 -2.33 -23.95 -25.86
CA GLU A 13 -3.05 -22.83 -26.47
C GLU A 13 -4.32 -22.50 -25.67
N LEU A 14 -4.58 -21.20 -25.47
CA LEU A 14 -5.78 -20.74 -24.76
C LEU A 14 -7.01 -21.04 -25.62
N PRO A 15 -8.06 -21.71 -25.11
CA PRO A 15 -9.28 -21.92 -25.88
C PRO A 15 -9.90 -20.59 -26.35
N PRO A 16 -10.61 -20.54 -27.49
CA PRO A 16 -11.06 -19.29 -28.12
C PRO A 16 -11.88 -18.34 -27.24
N HIS A 17 -12.63 -18.89 -26.27
CA HIS A 17 -13.45 -18.14 -25.31
C HIS A 17 -12.90 -18.21 -23.88
N GLY A 18 -11.66 -18.66 -23.70
CA GLY A 18 -11.02 -18.77 -22.40
C GLY A 18 -10.43 -17.44 -21.91
N LEU A 19 -10.31 -17.33 -20.59
CA LEU A 19 -9.48 -16.33 -19.91
C LEU A 19 -8.33 -17.07 -19.23
N ARG A 20 -7.10 -16.61 -19.41
CA ARG A 20 -5.95 -17.07 -18.65
C ARG A 20 -5.53 -16.02 -17.65
N VAL A 21 -5.29 -16.46 -16.42
CA VAL A 21 -4.78 -15.64 -15.32
C VAL A 21 -3.39 -16.17 -14.97
N THR A 22 -2.40 -15.30 -14.90
CA THR A 22 -1.02 -15.67 -14.58
C THR A 22 -0.46 -14.67 -13.56
N PRO A 23 -0.37 -15.07 -12.27
CA PRO A 23 0.33 -14.27 -11.27
C PRO A 23 1.85 -14.35 -11.53
N LEU A 24 2.47 -13.20 -11.79
CA LEU A 24 3.93 -13.06 -11.94
C LEU A 24 4.62 -12.61 -10.64
N GLY A 25 3.84 -12.24 -9.63
CA GLY A 25 4.29 -11.96 -8.28
C GLY A 25 3.09 -11.81 -7.32
N GLY A 26 3.36 -11.77 -6.01
CA GLY A 26 2.35 -11.69 -4.95
C GLY A 26 1.90 -13.01 -4.32
N LEU A 27 2.29 -14.16 -4.89
CA LEU A 27 1.96 -15.49 -4.35
C LEU A 27 3.20 -16.19 -3.77
N GLY A 28 3.05 -16.72 -2.55
CA GLY A 28 4.13 -17.36 -1.78
C GLY A 28 5.01 -16.37 -0.99
N GLU A 29 4.99 -15.09 -1.36
CA GLU A 29 5.67 -13.98 -0.69
C GLU A 29 4.79 -12.72 -0.78
N VAL A 30 4.82 -11.86 0.25
CA VAL A 30 4.06 -10.60 0.26
C VAL A 30 4.88 -9.50 -0.41
N GLY A 31 4.47 -9.13 -1.63
CA GLY A 31 5.07 -8.04 -2.39
C GLY A 31 5.15 -8.35 -3.88
N ARG A 32 5.69 -7.41 -4.66
CA ARG A 32 5.84 -7.51 -6.13
C ARG A 32 4.56 -7.97 -6.84
N ASN A 33 3.40 -7.51 -6.38
CA ASN A 33 2.11 -7.94 -6.90
C ASN A 33 2.01 -7.60 -8.40
N MET A 34 1.66 -8.61 -9.19
CA MET A 34 1.45 -8.49 -10.63
C MET A 34 0.66 -9.68 -11.14
N ALA A 35 -0.56 -9.44 -11.65
CA ALA A 35 -1.37 -10.44 -12.32
C ALA A 35 -1.53 -10.08 -13.80
N VAL A 36 -1.35 -11.05 -14.69
CA VAL A 36 -1.57 -10.89 -16.13
C VAL A 36 -2.81 -11.67 -16.53
N LEU A 37 -3.75 -10.98 -17.18
CA LEU A 37 -4.94 -11.57 -17.79
C LEU A 37 -4.73 -11.64 -19.31
N GLU A 38 -4.99 -12.81 -19.89
CA GLU A 38 -4.95 -13.04 -21.33
C GLU A 38 -6.34 -13.45 -21.84
N HIS A 39 -6.88 -12.69 -22.80
CA HIS A 39 -8.11 -13.02 -23.51
C HIS A 39 -8.02 -12.56 -24.96
N ARG A 40 -8.41 -13.42 -25.92
CA ARG A 40 -8.34 -13.14 -27.37
C ARG A 40 -6.97 -12.63 -27.85
N GLY A 41 -5.90 -13.17 -27.26
CA GLY A 41 -4.52 -12.77 -27.58
C GLY A 41 -4.14 -11.37 -27.12
N ARG A 42 -4.96 -10.70 -26.32
CA ARG A 42 -4.69 -9.39 -25.70
C ARG A 42 -4.42 -9.56 -24.22
N LEU A 43 -3.60 -8.68 -23.66
CA LEU A 43 -3.14 -8.74 -22.27
C LEU A 43 -3.66 -7.54 -21.48
N LEU A 44 -4.10 -7.79 -20.24
CA LEU A 44 -4.34 -6.78 -19.22
C LEU A 44 -3.44 -7.09 -18.03
N VAL A 45 -2.74 -6.10 -17.52
CA VAL A 45 -1.94 -6.24 -16.30
C VAL A 45 -2.72 -5.60 -15.14
N ILE A 46 -2.83 -6.29 -14.01
CA ILE A 46 -3.34 -5.74 -12.75
C ILE A 46 -2.16 -5.69 -11.78
N ASP A 47 -1.80 -4.47 -11.40
CA ASP A 47 -0.65 -4.09 -10.60
C ASP A 47 0.72 -4.51 -11.19
N CYS A 48 1.78 -3.82 -10.77
CA CYS A 48 3.17 -4.09 -11.12
C CYS A 48 4.07 -3.51 -10.03
N GLY A 49 4.19 -4.25 -8.93
CA GLY A 49 4.88 -3.82 -7.72
C GLY A 49 6.32 -4.29 -7.55
N VAL A 50 6.95 -3.87 -6.45
CA VAL A 50 8.26 -4.38 -6.00
C VAL A 50 8.16 -5.22 -4.73
N LEU A 51 9.14 -6.09 -4.51
CA LEU A 51 9.41 -6.73 -3.24
C LEU A 51 10.71 -6.13 -2.67
N PHE A 52 10.73 -5.92 -1.36
CA PHE A 52 11.92 -5.42 -0.67
C PHE A 52 12.83 -6.58 -0.28
N PRO A 53 14.15 -6.46 -0.54
CA PRO A 53 15.11 -7.52 -0.22
C PRO A 53 15.35 -7.62 1.29
N ASP A 54 15.78 -8.80 1.73
CA ASP A 54 16.19 -9.04 3.11
C ASP A 54 17.69 -8.72 3.33
N GLU A 55 18.14 -8.82 4.59
CA GLU A 55 19.53 -8.52 4.97
C GLU A 55 20.57 -9.49 4.38
N THR A 56 20.14 -10.63 3.84
CA THR A 56 21.01 -11.65 3.23
C THR A 56 21.30 -11.38 1.75
N GLN A 57 20.69 -10.34 1.17
CA GLN A 57 20.80 -9.97 -0.25
C GLN A 57 21.57 -8.64 -0.44
N PRO A 58 22.87 -8.56 -0.09
CA PRO A 58 23.63 -7.32 -0.22
C PRO A 58 23.77 -6.91 -1.70
N GLY A 59 23.57 -5.62 -1.98
CA GLY A 59 23.65 -5.05 -3.33
C GLY A 59 22.35 -5.12 -4.13
N VAL A 60 21.29 -5.71 -3.56
CA VAL A 60 19.93 -5.66 -4.12
C VAL A 60 19.17 -4.52 -3.45
N ASP A 61 18.62 -3.59 -4.25
CA ASP A 61 17.76 -2.51 -3.75
C ASP A 61 16.27 -2.90 -3.80
N LEU A 62 15.85 -3.57 -4.88
CA LEU A 62 14.47 -3.93 -5.19
C LEU A 62 14.42 -5.25 -5.95
N ILE A 63 13.41 -6.06 -5.67
CA ILE A 63 13.09 -7.31 -6.40
C ILE A 63 11.85 -7.07 -7.24
N LEU A 64 11.89 -7.44 -8.53
CA LEU A 64 10.80 -7.22 -9.49
C LEU A 64 10.06 -8.53 -9.79
N PRO A 65 8.83 -8.46 -10.35
CA PRO A 65 8.25 -9.56 -11.09
C PRO A 65 9.13 -9.92 -12.29
N ASP A 66 9.11 -11.18 -12.70
CA ASP A 66 9.74 -11.61 -13.94
C ASP A 66 8.84 -11.28 -15.14
N PHE A 67 9.31 -10.41 -16.03
CA PHE A 67 8.58 -10.01 -17.23
C PHE A 67 8.79 -10.96 -18.43
N ASP A 68 9.70 -11.94 -18.33
CA ASP A 68 10.00 -12.86 -19.43
C ASP A 68 8.75 -13.48 -20.09
N PRO A 69 7.70 -13.91 -19.34
CA PRO A 69 6.49 -14.48 -19.94
C PRO A 69 5.69 -13.53 -20.85
N ILE A 70 5.88 -12.21 -20.73
CA ILE A 70 5.14 -11.20 -21.50
C ILE A 70 6.05 -10.32 -22.37
N ARG A 71 7.38 -10.44 -22.25
CA ARG A 71 8.35 -9.54 -22.90
C ARG A 71 8.26 -9.55 -24.43
N ASP A 72 7.98 -10.70 -25.04
CA ASP A 72 7.80 -10.81 -26.50
C ASP A 72 6.39 -10.39 -26.97
N ARG A 73 5.51 -9.98 -26.04
CA ARG A 73 4.10 -9.66 -26.29
C ARG A 73 3.70 -8.31 -25.68
N LEU A 74 4.66 -7.43 -25.39
CA LEU A 74 4.39 -6.13 -24.76
C LEU A 74 3.45 -5.25 -25.60
N ASP A 75 3.44 -5.41 -26.92
CA ASP A 75 2.53 -4.75 -27.88
C ASP A 75 1.07 -5.22 -27.74
N GLN A 76 0.84 -6.37 -27.10
CA GLN A 76 -0.48 -6.93 -26.83
C GLN A 76 -1.08 -6.45 -25.50
N ILE A 77 -0.30 -5.72 -24.68
CA ILE A 77 -0.79 -5.12 -23.44
C ILE A 77 -1.70 -3.94 -23.77
N GLU A 78 -2.96 -4.05 -23.37
CA GLU A 78 -3.96 -3.00 -23.56
C GLU A 78 -3.87 -1.91 -22.49
N ALA A 79 -3.61 -2.30 -21.25
CA ALA A 79 -3.45 -1.40 -20.12
C ALA A 79 -2.78 -2.09 -18.92
N VAL A 80 -2.25 -1.28 -18.02
CA VAL A 80 -1.90 -1.65 -16.64
C VAL A 80 -2.89 -0.96 -15.72
N VAL A 81 -3.71 -1.75 -15.04
CA VAL A 81 -4.66 -1.33 -14.01
C VAL A 81 -3.93 -1.31 -12.67
N LEU A 82 -4.04 -0.22 -11.93
CA LEU A 82 -3.39 -0.03 -10.64
C LEU A 82 -4.47 0.10 -9.57
N THR A 83 -4.56 -0.90 -8.69
CA THR A 83 -5.59 -0.97 -7.65
C THR A 83 -5.42 0.13 -6.62
N HIS A 84 -4.18 0.42 -6.23
CA HIS A 84 -3.84 1.48 -5.29
C HIS A 84 -2.36 1.87 -5.34
N GLY A 85 -1.99 2.94 -4.63
CA GLY A 85 -0.67 3.58 -4.71
C GLY A 85 0.45 3.01 -3.84
N HIS A 86 0.39 1.74 -3.40
CA HIS A 86 1.48 1.13 -2.64
C HIS A 86 2.65 0.67 -3.52
N GLU A 87 3.85 0.67 -2.95
CA GLU A 87 5.09 0.34 -3.67
C GLU A 87 5.09 -1.10 -4.18
N ASP A 88 4.53 -2.02 -3.43
CA ASP A 88 4.32 -3.41 -3.81
C ASP A 88 3.19 -3.63 -4.82
N HIS A 89 2.57 -2.56 -5.32
CA HIS A 89 1.61 -2.57 -6.44
C HIS A 89 2.01 -1.65 -7.61
N ILE A 90 2.78 -0.58 -7.38
CA ILE A 90 3.16 0.38 -8.45
C ILE A 90 4.67 0.47 -8.69
N GLY A 91 5.49 -0.09 -7.80
CA GLY A 91 6.92 0.18 -7.73
C GLY A 91 7.71 -0.33 -8.94
N ALA A 92 7.23 -1.37 -9.62
CA ALA A 92 7.88 -1.94 -10.79
C ALA A 92 7.35 -1.36 -12.12
N VAL A 93 6.28 -0.57 -12.11
CA VAL A 93 5.76 0.12 -13.30
C VAL A 93 6.85 0.90 -14.07
N PRO A 94 7.75 1.67 -13.43
CA PRO A 94 8.83 2.35 -14.16
C PRO A 94 9.73 1.39 -14.94
N TYR A 95 9.90 0.15 -14.47
CA TYR A 95 10.75 -0.85 -15.11
C TYR A 95 10.03 -1.46 -16.32
N LEU A 96 8.73 -1.78 -16.19
CA LEU A 96 7.90 -2.21 -17.32
C LEU A 96 7.83 -1.13 -18.41
N LEU A 97 7.65 0.13 -18.04
CA LEU A 97 7.61 1.26 -18.97
C LEU A 97 8.97 1.59 -19.62
N ARG A 98 10.09 1.01 -19.14
CA ARG A 98 11.36 1.11 -19.89
C ARG A 98 11.32 0.20 -21.12
N GLU A 99 10.67 -0.95 -21.03
CA GLU A 99 10.54 -1.89 -22.15
C GLU A 99 9.45 -1.42 -23.13
N ARG A 100 8.32 -0.88 -22.63
CA ARG A 100 7.30 -0.25 -23.47
C ARG A 100 6.74 1.05 -22.86
N PRO A 101 7.21 2.24 -23.29
CA PRO A 101 6.89 3.53 -22.65
C PRO A 101 5.48 4.08 -22.82
N ASP A 102 4.67 3.52 -23.72
CA ASP A 102 3.36 4.06 -24.13
C ASP A 102 2.17 3.23 -23.62
N ILE A 103 2.40 2.23 -22.75
CA ILE A 103 1.32 1.44 -22.15
C ILE A 103 0.38 2.38 -21.36
N PRO A 104 -0.95 2.34 -21.57
CA PRO A 104 -1.91 3.07 -20.75
C PRO A 104 -1.88 2.62 -19.29
N LEU A 105 -1.81 3.59 -18.37
CA LEU A 105 -1.91 3.37 -16.93
C LEU A 105 -3.31 3.79 -16.46
N VAL A 106 -4.01 2.91 -15.77
CA VAL A 106 -5.37 3.11 -15.32
C VAL A 106 -5.40 3.03 -13.80
N GLY A 107 -5.98 4.01 -13.12
CA GLY A 107 -6.05 3.98 -11.67
C GLY A 107 -6.71 5.22 -11.10
N SER A 108 -6.89 5.21 -9.78
CA SER A 108 -7.46 6.34 -9.08
C SER A 108 -6.54 7.56 -9.06
N LYS A 109 -7.12 8.72 -8.73
CA LYS A 109 -6.42 10.00 -8.76
C LYS A 109 -5.17 10.01 -7.88
N LEU A 110 -5.29 9.53 -6.63
CA LEU A 110 -4.14 9.47 -5.72
C LEU A 110 -3.10 8.45 -6.23
N THR A 111 -3.54 7.29 -6.72
CA THR A 111 -2.66 6.24 -7.26
C THR A 111 -1.82 6.76 -8.42
N LEU A 112 -2.46 7.40 -9.40
CA LEU A 112 -1.77 7.97 -10.56
C LEU A 112 -0.86 9.13 -10.18
N ALA A 113 -1.23 9.95 -9.19
CA ALA A 113 -0.38 11.04 -8.72
C ALA A 113 0.90 10.55 -8.02
N LEU A 114 0.77 9.50 -7.19
CA LEU A 114 1.93 8.87 -6.53
C LEU A 114 2.85 8.19 -7.54
N LEU A 115 2.28 7.46 -8.50
CA LEU A 115 3.04 6.85 -9.58
C LEU A 115 3.71 7.90 -10.46
N GLU A 116 3.01 8.96 -10.84
CA GLU A 116 3.57 10.04 -11.66
C GLU A 116 4.79 10.68 -11.00
N ALA A 117 4.76 10.89 -9.68
CA ALA A 117 5.92 11.40 -8.95
C ALA A 117 7.13 10.47 -9.05
N LYS A 118 6.91 9.15 -9.01
CA LYS A 118 7.94 8.12 -9.23
C LYS A 118 8.42 8.10 -10.69
N LEU A 119 7.52 8.15 -11.66
CA LEU A 119 7.87 8.13 -13.09
C LEU A 119 8.73 9.35 -13.49
N ARG A 120 8.50 10.52 -12.89
CA ARG A 120 9.36 11.70 -13.08
C ARG A 120 10.81 11.47 -12.63
N GLU A 121 11.03 10.75 -11.53
CA GLU A 121 12.38 10.38 -11.08
C GLU A 121 13.10 9.49 -12.10
N HIS A 122 12.33 8.68 -12.84
CA HIS A 122 12.79 7.82 -13.93
C HIS A 122 12.80 8.51 -15.31
N ARG A 123 12.42 9.80 -15.40
CA ARG A 123 12.28 10.56 -16.65
C ARG A 123 11.31 9.91 -17.65
N GLN A 124 10.27 9.26 -17.13
CA GLN A 124 9.22 8.61 -17.92
C GLN A 124 7.95 9.44 -17.83
N THR A 125 7.52 10.02 -18.94
CA THR A 125 6.32 10.87 -18.99
C THR A 125 5.39 10.53 -20.16
N ARG A 126 5.76 9.54 -20.97
CA ARG A 126 5.10 9.23 -22.25
C ARG A 126 3.82 8.40 -22.10
N SER A 127 3.69 7.66 -21.01
CA SER A 127 2.57 6.76 -20.81
C SER A 127 1.26 7.54 -20.61
N PRO A 128 0.20 7.21 -21.37
CA PRO A 128 -1.14 7.75 -21.16
C PRO A 128 -1.67 7.36 -19.78
N LYS A 129 -2.35 8.30 -19.11
CA LYS A 129 -2.96 8.07 -17.81
C LYS A 129 -4.46 8.20 -17.91
N HIS A 130 -5.18 7.20 -17.44
CA HIS A 130 -6.63 7.13 -17.41
C HIS A 130 -7.08 7.12 -15.95
N GLU A 131 -7.44 8.30 -15.45
CA GLU A 131 -8.02 8.46 -14.12
C GLU A 131 -9.42 7.85 -14.09
N VAL A 132 -9.68 7.01 -13.10
CA VAL A 132 -10.98 6.34 -12.85
C VAL A 132 -11.37 6.48 -11.38
N SER A 133 -12.67 6.46 -11.11
CA SER A 133 -13.25 6.47 -9.76
C SER A 133 -14.17 5.26 -9.57
N GLU A 134 -14.62 5.01 -8.33
CA GLU A 134 -15.64 3.99 -8.10
C GLU A 134 -16.91 4.22 -8.94
N GLY A 135 -17.44 3.14 -9.51
CA GLY A 135 -18.60 3.16 -10.39
C GLY A 135 -18.26 3.44 -11.87
N ASP A 136 -17.05 3.90 -12.19
CA ASP A 136 -16.63 4.07 -13.57
C ASP A 136 -16.54 2.73 -14.29
N ARG A 137 -16.91 2.74 -15.57
CA ARG A 137 -16.75 1.62 -16.50
C ARG A 137 -15.98 2.07 -17.73
N VAL A 138 -14.98 1.29 -18.11
CA VAL A 138 -14.09 1.60 -19.25
C VAL A 138 -13.58 0.29 -19.85
N SER A 139 -13.44 0.26 -21.17
CA SER A 139 -12.93 -0.92 -21.87
C SER A 139 -11.54 -0.68 -22.42
N PHE A 140 -10.68 -1.70 -22.30
CA PHE A 140 -9.35 -1.76 -22.90
C PHE A 140 -9.26 -3.05 -23.71
N GLY A 141 -9.24 -2.93 -25.04
CA GLY A 141 -9.34 -4.11 -25.91
C GLY A 141 -10.59 -4.93 -25.60
N PRO A 142 -10.47 -6.25 -25.33
CA PRO A 142 -11.61 -7.12 -25.04
C PRO A 142 -11.99 -7.18 -23.55
N PHE A 143 -11.40 -6.32 -22.70
CA PHE A 143 -11.65 -6.27 -21.26
C PHE A 143 -12.58 -5.11 -20.92
N ASP A 144 -13.78 -5.39 -20.43
CA ASP A 144 -14.70 -4.39 -19.88
C ASP A 144 -14.52 -4.28 -18.37
N LEU A 145 -13.99 -3.14 -17.92
CA LEU A 145 -13.59 -2.92 -16.53
C LEU A 145 -14.63 -2.10 -15.80
N GLU A 146 -14.94 -2.48 -14.57
CA GLU A 146 -15.72 -1.70 -13.62
C GLU A 146 -14.96 -1.57 -12.30
N PHE A 147 -14.86 -0.35 -11.78
CA PHE A 147 -14.09 -0.06 -10.57
C PHE A 147 -15.00 0.05 -9.34
N ILE A 148 -14.56 -0.53 -8.23
CA ILE A 148 -15.33 -0.59 -6.99
C ILE A 148 -14.51 -0.01 -5.84
N ALA A 149 -15.13 0.86 -5.04
CA ALA A 149 -14.47 1.41 -3.86
C ALA A 149 -14.13 0.29 -2.86
N VAL A 150 -12.86 0.24 -2.46
CA VAL A 150 -12.41 -0.56 -1.32
C VAL A 150 -11.73 0.34 -0.30
N ASN A 151 -11.99 0.07 0.98
CA ASN A 151 -11.26 0.65 2.09
C ASN A 151 -9.94 -0.12 2.28
N HIS A 152 -8.86 0.62 2.45
CA HIS A 152 -7.53 0.07 2.71
C HIS A 152 -6.72 1.05 3.58
N SER A 153 -5.41 0.79 3.75
CA SER A 153 -4.51 1.64 4.54
C SER A 153 -4.01 2.89 3.78
N ILE A 154 -4.19 2.94 2.47
CA ILE A 154 -4.06 4.14 1.64
C ILE A 154 -5.46 4.57 1.15
N PRO A 155 -5.75 5.89 1.03
CA PRO A 155 -6.98 6.35 0.40
C PRO A 155 -7.06 5.94 -1.08
N ASP A 156 -8.25 6.05 -1.65
CA ASP A 156 -8.48 5.94 -3.10
C ASP A 156 -8.17 4.56 -3.71
N ALA A 157 -8.15 3.50 -2.90
CA ALA A 157 -7.99 2.13 -3.38
C ALA A 157 -9.25 1.64 -4.11
N LEU A 158 -9.04 0.82 -5.14
CA LEU A 158 -10.09 0.26 -6.00
C LEU A 158 -9.91 -1.25 -6.19
N ALA A 159 -11.01 -1.99 -6.08
CA ALA A 159 -11.15 -3.30 -6.70
C ALA A 159 -11.57 -3.13 -8.17
N VAL A 160 -11.35 -4.16 -8.98
CA VAL A 160 -11.73 -4.17 -10.39
C VAL A 160 -12.50 -5.44 -10.75
N ALA A 161 -13.66 -5.26 -11.36
CA ALA A 161 -14.42 -6.29 -12.04
C ALA A 161 -14.06 -6.27 -13.53
N VAL A 162 -13.59 -7.39 -14.06
CA VAL A 162 -13.15 -7.58 -15.44
C VAL A 162 -14.12 -8.52 -16.14
N ARG A 163 -14.92 -7.97 -17.05
CA ARG A 163 -15.85 -8.73 -17.89
C ARG A 163 -15.22 -9.04 -19.23
N THR A 164 -15.37 -10.29 -19.64
CA THR A 164 -14.98 -10.80 -20.96
C THR A 164 -16.03 -11.81 -21.42
N ASP A 165 -15.89 -12.30 -22.66
CA ASP A 165 -16.76 -13.39 -23.14
C ASP A 165 -16.49 -14.73 -22.43
N ALA A 166 -15.44 -14.80 -21.59
CA ALA A 166 -15.14 -15.95 -20.75
C ALA A 166 -15.87 -15.93 -19.39
N GLY A 167 -16.47 -14.79 -19.02
CA GLY A 167 -17.10 -14.57 -17.72
C GLY A 167 -16.60 -13.33 -16.99
N LEU A 168 -16.97 -13.22 -15.71
CA LEU A 168 -16.64 -12.12 -14.81
C LEU A 168 -15.56 -12.52 -13.79
N LEU A 169 -14.41 -11.86 -13.87
CA LEU A 169 -13.35 -11.92 -12.84
C LEU A 169 -13.49 -10.71 -11.92
N LEU A 170 -13.47 -10.92 -10.60
CA LEU A 170 -13.37 -9.85 -9.62
C LEU A 170 -12.01 -9.93 -8.93
N HIS A 171 -11.23 -8.86 -8.99
CA HIS A 171 -9.97 -8.73 -8.23
C HIS A 171 -10.15 -7.65 -7.17
N THR A 172 -9.97 -8.01 -5.89
CA THR A 172 -10.24 -7.08 -4.77
C THR A 172 -9.22 -5.95 -4.64
N GLY A 173 -8.05 -6.06 -5.28
CA GLY A 173 -6.84 -5.40 -4.77
C GLY A 173 -6.61 -5.74 -3.29
N ASP A 174 -5.94 -4.85 -2.58
CA ASP A 174 -5.85 -4.92 -1.12
C ASP A 174 -7.05 -4.22 -0.49
N PHE A 175 -7.67 -4.86 0.50
CA PHE A 175 -8.87 -4.31 1.11
C PHE A 175 -9.08 -4.77 2.55
N LYS A 176 -9.88 -3.99 3.29
CA LYS A 176 -10.53 -4.37 4.55
C LYS A 176 -11.96 -3.82 4.58
N LEU A 177 -12.71 -4.09 5.65
CA LEU A 177 -14.09 -3.63 5.81
C LEU A 177 -14.23 -2.66 6.98
N ASP A 178 -13.39 -1.62 7.05
CA ASP A 178 -13.56 -0.56 8.06
C ASP A 178 -14.91 0.14 7.86
N GLN A 179 -15.75 0.09 8.89
CA GLN A 179 -17.11 0.64 8.86
C GLN A 179 -17.13 2.13 9.24
N LEU A 180 -16.03 2.66 9.79
CA LEU A 180 -15.93 4.04 10.27
C LEU A 180 -14.62 4.69 9.78
N PRO A 181 -14.34 4.67 8.46
CA PRO A 181 -13.12 5.23 7.90
C PRO A 181 -13.09 6.76 8.03
N LEU A 182 -11.88 7.32 8.17
CA LEU A 182 -11.71 8.76 8.46
C LEU A 182 -12.18 9.68 7.33
N ASP A 183 -12.15 9.19 6.08
CA ASP A 183 -12.62 9.88 4.87
C ASP A 183 -14.08 9.56 4.52
N GLY A 184 -14.75 8.69 5.30
CA GLY A 184 -16.10 8.23 5.02
C GLY A 184 -16.22 7.27 3.83
N ARG A 185 -15.12 6.88 3.19
CA ARG A 185 -15.11 5.99 2.02
C ARG A 185 -15.01 4.53 2.45
N ILE A 186 -16.17 3.87 2.49
CA ILE A 186 -16.29 2.46 2.83
C ILE A 186 -15.99 1.55 1.63
N THR A 187 -15.66 0.29 1.91
CA THR A 187 -15.74 -0.77 0.90
C THR A 187 -17.19 -0.93 0.44
N ASP A 188 -17.43 -0.83 -0.86
CA ASP A 188 -18.79 -0.83 -1.41
C ASP A 188 -19.36 -2.26 -1.50
N LEU A 189 -19.86 -2.76 -0.36
CA LEU A 189 -20.54 -4.04 -0.28
C LEU A 189 -21.80 -4.10 -1.16
N ARG A 190 -22.40 -2.97 -1.56
CA ARG A 190 -23.57 -2.97 -2.45
C ARG A 190 -23.15 -3.29 -3.88
N ALA A 191 -22.05 -2.69 -4.34
CA ALA A 191 -21.46 -3.02 -5.62
C ALA A 191 -21.00 -4.50 -5.66
N LEU A 192 -20.34 -4.98 -4.59
CA LEU A 192 -19.94 -6.38 -4.49
C LEU A 192 -21.13 -7.35 -4.51
N ALA A 193 -22.23 -7.01 -3.81
CA ALA A 193 -23.45 -7.82 -3.83
C ALA A 193 -24.07 -7.88 -5.22
N ARG A 194 -24.17 -6.75 -5.93
CA ARG A 194 -24.67 -6.69 -7.32
C ARG A 194 -23.81 -7.54 -8.26
N LEU A 195 -22.48 -7.51 -8.12
CA LEU A 195 -21.58 -8.36 -8.90
C LEU A 195 -21.77 -9.84 -8.56
N GLY A 196 -21.98 -10.16 -7.28
CA GLY A 196 -22.33 -11.52 -6.85
C GLY A 196 -23.65 -12.02 -7.43
N GLU A 197 -24.66 -11.14 -7.56
CA GLU A 197 -25.93 -11.45 -8.22
C GLU A 197 -25.80 -11.60 -9.75
N GLU A 198 -24.92 -10.82 -10.38
CA GLU A 198 -24.56 -10.98 -11.80
C GLU A 198 -23.86 -12.31 -12.06
N GLY A 199 -23.05 -12.77 -11.11
CA GLY A 199 -22.31 -14.02 -11.14
C GLY A 199 -20.81 -13.78 -11.32
N VAL A 200 -20.06 -13.83 -10.22
CA VAL A 200 -18.59 -13.77 -10.26
C VAL A 200 -18.04 -15.16 -10.53
N ASP A 201 -17.45 -15.38 -11.70
CA ASP A 201 -16.88 -16.67 -12.09
C ASP A 201 -15.55 -16.98 -11.40
N LEU A 202 -14.72 -15.95 -11.20
CA LEU A 202 -13.43 -16.06 -10.50
C LEU A 202 -13.19 -14.84 -9.59
N LEU A 203 -12.95 -15.11 -8.31
CA LEU A 203 -12.55 -14.10 -7.34
C LEU A 203 -11.05 -14.22 -7.02
N LEU A 204 -10.28 -13.17 -7.30
CA LEU A 204 -8.93 -12.94 -6.80
C LEU A 204 -9.01 -12.04 -5.56
N VAL A 205 -8.61 -12.55 -4.40
CA VAL A 205 -8.90 -11.94 -3.10
C VAL A 205 -7.66 -11.84 -2.22
N ASP A 206 -7.48 -10.70 -1.56
CA ASP A 206 -6.41 -10.47 -0.58
C ASP A 206 -6.43 -11.54 0.54
N SER A 207 -5.29 -12.20 0.73
CA SER A 207 -5.10 -13.27 1.70
C SER A 207 -4.19 -12.90 2.88
N THR A 208 -3.67 -11.67 2.94
CA THR A 208 -2.62 -11.22 3.88
C THR A 208 -2.99 -11.51 5.34
N ASN A 209 -4.25 -11.31 5.70
CA ASN A 209 -4.76 -11.45 7.07
C ASN A 209 -5.73 -12.63 7.24
N ALA A 210 -5.74 -13.58 6.31
CA ALA A 210 -6.69 -14.69 6.33
C ALA A 210 -6.59 -15.59 7.58
N GLU A 211 -5.41 -15.65 8.21
CA GLU A 211 -5.18 -16.41 9.45
C GLU A 211 -5.54 -15.61 10.73
N VAL A 212 -5.81 -14.31 10.62
CA VAL A 212 -6.18 -13.47 11.76
C VAL A 212 -7.68 -13.62 12.03
N PRO A 213 -8.09 -14.23 13.17
CA PRO A 213 -9.49 -14.43 13.47
C PRO A 213 -10.21 -13.11 13.77
N GLY A 214 -11.53 -13.10 13.57
CA GLY A 214 -12.36 -11.94 13.88
C GLY A 214 -12.29 -10.84 12.82
N PHE A 215 -12.30 -9.59 13.27
CA PHE A 215 -12.41 -8.41 12.42
C PHE A 215 -11.25 -7.45 12.69
N THR A 216 -10.77 -6.80 11.65
CA THR A 216 -9.81 -5.70 11.77
C THR A 216 -10.43 -4.55 12.55
N THR A 217 -9.72 -4.02 13.53
CA THR A 217 -10.16 -2.86 14.32
C THR A 217 -10.20 -1.60 13.44
N ALA A 218 -11.15 -0.71 13.73
CA ALA A 218 -11.34 0.53 12.96
C ALA A 218 -10.15 1.49 13.15
N GLU A 219 -9.76 2.20 12.07
CA GLU A 219 -8.63 3.13 12.09
C GLU A 219 -8.84 4.26 13.12
N LYS A 220 -10.09 4.71 13.31
CA LYS A 220 -10.42 5.78 14.27
C LYS A 220 -10.00 5.48 15.70
N ASP A 221 -9.89 4.20 16.08
CA ASP A 221 -9.57 3.78 17.45
C ASP A 221 -8.08 4.01 17.79
N ILE A 222 -7.24 4.25 16.77
CA ILE A 222 -5.83 4.62 16.95
C ILE A 222 -5.66 6.06 17.44
N GLY A 223 -6.55 6.98 17.04
CA GLY A 223 -6.49 8.40 17.41
C GLY A 223 -6.37 8.62 18.93
N PRO A 224 -7.29 8.09 19.75
CA PRO A 224 -7.21 8.20 21.21
C PRO A 224 -5.93 7.60 21.83
N VAL A 225 -5.34 6.58 21.19
CA VAL A 225 -4.07 6.00 21.66
C VAL A 225 -2.92 6.95 21.38
N LEU A 226 -2.86 7.53 20.18
CA LEU A 226 -1.85 8.54 19.83
C LEU A 226 -1.96 9.78 20.71
N GLU A 227 -3.18 10.29 20.96
CA GLU A 227 -3.40 11.42 21.87
C GLU A 227 -2.86 11.16 23.27
N ARG A 228 -3.10 9.96 23.82
CA ARG A 228 -2.53 9.57 25.12
C ARG A 228 -1.02 9.54 25.10
N VAL A 229 -0.40 8.98 24.06
CA VAL A 229 1.06 9.00 23.93
C VAL A 229 1.55 10.46 23.92
N PHE A 230 0.93 11.32 23.12
CA PHE A 230 1.33 12.71 22.96
C PHE A 230 1.19 13.53 24.25
N HIS A 231 0.15 13.25 25.04
CA HIS A 231 -0.10 13.89 26.32
C HIS A 231 0.97 13.54 27.37
N HIS A 232 1.44 12.29 27.40
CA HIS A 232 2.42 11.84 28.40
C HIS A 232 3.87 12.15 28.02
N SER A 233 4.18 12.31 26.73
CA SER A 233 5.53 12.61 26.25
C SER A 233 6.01 14.00 26.68
N ARG A 234 7.11 14.05 27.43
CA ARG A 234 7.74 15.30 27.91
C ARG A 234 8.91 15.79 27.04
N GLN A 235 9.20 15.08 25.95
CA GLN A 235 10.26 15.39 24.99
C GLN A 235 9.67 15.34 23.57
N ARG A 236 10.55 15.23 22.56
CA ARG A 236 10.13 15.08 21.15
C ARG A 236 9.43 13.75 20.95
N ILE A 237 8.53 13.73 19.97
CA ILE A 237 7.86 12.51 19.51
C ILE A 237 8.30 12.24 18.09
N ILE A 238 8.70 11.01 17.80
CA ILE A 238 9.02 10.54 16.45
C ILE A 238 8.02 9.44 16.12
N VAL A 239 7.16 9.65 15.12
CA VAL A 239 6.20 8.66 14.65
C VAL A 239 6.66 8.11 13.31
N ALA A 240 6.93 6.82 13.24
CA ALA A 240 7.25 6.12 12.01
C ALA A 240 6.04 5.36 11.47
N CYS A 241 5.74 5.55 10.19
CA CYS A 241 4.69 4.85 9.46
C CYS A 241 5.03 4.78 7.97
N PHE A 242 4.24 4.01 7.20
CA PHE A 242 4.36 3.98 5.74
C PHE A 242 4.06 5.37 5.16
N ALA A 243 4.88 5.80 4.19
CA ALA A 243 4.71 7.10 3.52
C ALA A 243 3.43 7.22 2.68
N SER A 244 2.74 6.10 2.45
CA SER A 244 1.43 6.03 1.80
C SER A 244 0.26 6.13 2.77
N HIS A 245 0.47 5.96 4.08
CA HIS A 245 -0.62 5.83 5.05
C HIS A 245 -1.17 7.19 5.49
N VAL A 246 -1.85 7.88 4.58
CA VAL A 246 -2.36 9.26 4.75
C VAL A 246 -3.25 9.40 5.98
N HIS A 247 -4.15 8.43 6.22
CA HIS A 247 -5.04 8.42 7.39
C HIS A 247 -4.28 8.39 8.72
N ARG A 248 -3.20 7.62 8.82
CA ARG A 248 -2.36 7.61 10.01
C ARG A 248 -1.65 8.95 10.22
N VAL A 249 -1.11 9.52 9.15
CA VAL A 249 -0.46 10.84 9.21
C VAL A 249 -1.47 11.93 9.60
N GLN A 250 -2.72 11.85 9.14
CA GLN A 250 -3.79 12.75 9.57
C GLN A 250 -4.02 12.67 11.08
N GLN A 251 -4.15 11.48 11.65
CA GLN A 251 -4.32 11.33 13.10
C GLN A 251 -3.12 11.86 13.89
N VAL A 252 -1.89 11.66 13.38
CA VAL A 252 -0.68 12.23 13.98
C VAL A 252 -0.68 13.75 13.91
N MET A 253 -1.14 14.32 12.80
CA MET A 253 -1.32 15.77 12.64
C MET A 253 -2.35 16.31 13.64
N ASP A 254 -3.51 15.66 13.75
CA ASP A 254 -4.59 16.07 14.65
C ASP A 254 -4.14 16.02 16.12
N ALA A 255 -3.42 14.96 16.52
CA ALA A 255 -2.84 14.84 17.85
C ALA A 255 -1.73 15.90 18.12
N ALA A 256 -0.93 16.24 17.10
CA ALA A 256 0.06 17.30 17.24
C ALA A 256 -0.60 18.67 17.46
N VAL A 257 -1.64 18.98 16.69
CA VAL A 257 -2.40 20.23 16.80
C VAL A 257 -3.06 20.35 18.17
N SER A 258 -3.71 19.29 18.66
CA SER A 258 -4.40 19.31 19.96
C SER A 258 -3.46 19.55 21.14
N GLN A 259 -2.19 19.16 21.02
CA GLN A 259 -1.14 19.39 22.03
C GLN A 259 -0.29 20.65 21.75
N GLY A 260 -0.61 21.41 20.71
CA GLY A 260 0.13 22.60 20.29
C GLY A 260 1.59 22.29 19.94
N ARG A 261 1.85 21.16 19.29
CA ARG A 261 3.17 20.75 18.76
C ARG A 261 3.29 21.08 17.28
N LYS A 262 4.51 21.34 16.82
CA LYS A 262 4.86 21.48 15.41
C LYS A 262 5.26 20.14 14.82
N VAL A 263 4.90 19.92 13.56
CA VAL A 263 5.17 18.68 12.82
C VAL A 263 6.24 18.94 11.77
N ALA A 264 7.17 18.00 11.60
CA ALA A 264 8.08 17.96 10.46
C ALA A 264 8.11 16.56 9.83
N TYR A 265 8.11 16.51 8.49
CA TYR A 265 8.26 15.26 7.74
C TYR A 265 9.73 14.92 7.51
N VAL A 266 10.08 13.64 7.64
CA VAL A 266 11.44 13.14 7.47
C VAL A 266 11.45 11.91 6.57
N GLY A 267 12.33 11.94 5.58
CA GLY A 267 12.42 10.94 4.51
C GLY A 267 11.79 11.43 3.22
N ARG A 268 12.46 11.17 2.10
CA ARG A 268 12.07 11.68 0.76
C ARG A 268 10.64 11.28 0.40
N SER A 269 10.29 10.01 0.57
CA SER A 269 8.95 9.50 0.26
C SER A 269 7.88 10.12 1.14
N MET A 270 8.14 10.32 2.45
CA MET A 270 7.17 10.95 3.36
C MET A 270 6.88 12.39 2.95
N VAL A 271 7.92 13.20 2.69
CA VAL A 271 7.76 14.59 2.26
C VAL A 271 6.98 14.67 0.95
N ARG A 272 7.37 13.86 -0.04
CA ARG A 272 6.76 13.86 -1.38
C ARG A 272 5.29 13.43 -1.33
N ASN A 273 5.01 12.29 -0.71
CA ASN A 273 3.66 11.72 -0.71
C ASN A 273 2.69 12.56 0.12
N MET A 274 3.12 13.12 1.25
CA MET A 274 2.27 14.01 2.05
C MET A 274 2.00 15.36 1.36
N ALA A 275 2.96 15.86 0.58
CA ALA A 275 2.71 17.04 -0.26
C ALA A 275 1.64 16.74 -1.32
N ILE A 276 1.75 15.62 -2.04
CA ILE A 276 0.73 15.19 -3.01
C ILE A 276 -0.62 15.01 -2.34
N ALA A 277 -0.69 14.29 -1.22
CA ALA A 277 -1.93 14.06 -0.50
C ALA A 277 -2.58 15.37 -0.03
N ARG A 278 -1.78 16.34 0.45
CA ARG A 278 -2.27 17.67 0.82
C ARG A 278 -2.80 18.45 -0.37
N ASP A 279 -2.02 18.52 -1.45
CA ASP A 279 -2.35 19.32 -2.63
C ASP A 279 -3.59 18.78 -3.35
N LEU A 280 -3.85 17.47 -3.25
CA LEU A 280 -5.04 16.82 -3.78
C LEU A 280 -6.23 16.78 -2.80
N GLY A 281 -6.05 17.19 -1.54
CA GLY A 281 -7.09 17.27 -0.52
C GLY A 281 -7.33 16.01 0.33
N TYR A 282 -6.51 14.97 0.19
CA TYR A 282 -6.56 13.76 1.03
C TYR A 282 -5.95 13.97 2.43
N LEU A 283 -5.06 14.96 2.59
CA LEU A 283 -4.45 15.31 3.87
C LEU A 283 -4.78 16.75 4.24
N ARG A 284 -5.39 16.94 5.41
CA ARG A 284 -5.67 18.27 5.98
C ARG A 284 -4.53 18.67 6.91
N VAL A 285 -3.84 19.75 6.56
CA VAL A 285 -2.74 20.31 7.35
C VAL A 285 -3.15 21.71 7.82
N PRO A 286 -3.49 21.90 9.11
CA PRO A 286 -3.80 23.22 9.63
C PRO A 286 -2.62 24.19 9.48
N ALA A 287 -2.95 25.48 9.31
CA ALA A 287 -1.96 26.54 9.20
C ALA A 287 -1.01 26.53 10.41
N ASP A 288 0.23 26.95 10.19
CA ASP A 288 1.30 27.03 11.19
C ASP A 288 1.64 25.71 11.90
N THR A 289 1.17 24.54 11.45
CA THR A 289 1.48 23.27 12.13
C THR A 289 2.71 22.59 11.56
N LEU A 290 2.80 22.54 10.22
CA LEU A 290 3.94 21.93 9.52
C LEU A 290 5.09 22.94 9.42
N VAL A 291 6.29 22.53 9.84
CA VAL A 291 7.52 23.33 9.77
C VAL A 291 8.61 22.59 9.00
N ASP A 292 9.57 23.33 8.44
CA ASP A 292 10.73 22.71 7.81
C ASP A 292 11.60 22.03 8.88
N MET A 293 12.18 20.88 8.55
CA MET A 293 13.09 20.15 9.46
C MET A 293 14.24 21.03 9.97
N ARG A 294 14.66 22.06 9.21
CA ARG A 294 15.68 23.05 9.60
C ARG A 294 15.27 23.98 10.72
N GLU A 295 13.99 24.08 11.00
CA GLU A 295 13.46 24.97 12.01
C GLU A 295 13.14 24.27 13.33
N LEU A 296 13.25 22.94 13.38
CA LEU A 296 12.96 22.16 14.58
C LEU A 296 13.75 22.62 15.80
N ASP A 297 15.02 23.01 15.61
CA ASP A 297 15.91 23.47 16.69
C ASP A 297 15.46 24.81 17.31
N LYS A 298 14.51 25.53 16.69
CA LYS A 298 13.91 26.76 17.24
C LYS A 298 12.81 26.48 18.28
N TYR A 299 12.33 25.24 18.35
CA TYR A 299 11.23 24.85 19.23
C TYR A 299 11.74 24.02 20.42
N ALA A 300 11.08 24.17 21.57
CA ALA A 300 11.34 23.31 22.72
C ALA A 300 11.04 21.83 22.35
N PRO A 301 11.80 20.86 22.87
CA PRO A 301 11.64 19.43 22.54
C PRO A 301 10.20 18.92 22.65
N GLU A 302 9.49 19.29 23.72
CA GLU A 302 8.08 18.95 23.98
C GLU A 302 7.08 19.61 23.03
N LYS A 303 7.55 20.48 22.13
CA LYS A 303 6.76 21.13 21.08
C LYS A 303 7.03 20.54 19.69
N VAL A 304 7.79 19.45 19.60
CA VAL A 304 8.19 18.86 18.31
C VAL A 304 7.61 17.46 18.13
N VAL A 305 7.07 17.22 16.93
CA VAL A 305 6.69 15.91 16.39
C VAL A 305 7.40 15.72 15.04
N ILE A 306 8.04 14.59 14.87
CA ILE A 306 8.65 14.17 13.61
C ILE A 306 7.86 12.99 13.06
N VAL A 307 7.43 13.08 11.81
CA VAL A 307 6.80 11.95 11.10
C VAL A 307 7.79 11.42 10.08
N SER A 308 8.15 10.14 10.22
CA SER A 308 9.30 9.55 9.54
C SER A 308 8.92 8.30 8.73
N THR A 309 9.64 8.06 7.64
CA THR A 309 9.75 6.72 7.02
C THR A 309 10.54 5.75 7.91
N GLY A 310 10.50 4.46 7.59
CA GLY A 310 11.39 3.46 8.18
C GLY A 310 10.76 2.53 9.20
N SER A 311 9.44 2.33 9.11
CA SER A 311 8.70 1.55 10.10
C SER A 311 8.91 0.04 9.94
N GLN A 312 9.48 -0.43 8.82
CA GLN A 312 9.89 -1.83 8.60
C GLN A 312 11.39 -2.07 8.85
N GLY A 313 12.12 -1.06 9.35
CA GLY A 313 13.56 -1.17 9.59
C GLY A 313 14.39 -1.15 8.31
N GLU A 314 13.86 -0.59 7.21
CA GLU A 314 14.56 -0.51 5.93
C GLU A 314 15.91 0.21 6.13
N PRO A 315 17.07 -0.37 5.75
CA PRO A 315 18.37 0.12 6.22
C PRO A 315 18.69 1.58 5.88
N LEU A 316 18.20 2.06 4.73
CA LEU A 316 18.42 3.43 4.25
C LEU A 316 17.30 4.41 4.67
N SER A 317 16.29 3.92 5.39
CA SER A 317 15.20 4.76 5.88
C SER A 317 15.64 5.73 6.96
N ALA A 318 14.83 6.78 7.15
CA ALA A 318 15.12 7.79 8.17
C ALA A 318 15.19 7.19 9.58
N LEU A 319 14.23 6.33 9.99
CA LEU A 319 14.23 5.77 11.34
C LEU A 319 15.43 4.86 11.59
N ALA A 320 15.80 4.00 10.63
CA ALA A 320 16.98 3.13 10.76
C ALA A 320 18.27 3.94 10.91
N ARG A 321 18.44 5.00 10.09
CA ARG A 321 19.58 5.92 10.22
C ARG A 321 19.60 6.63 11.57
N ILE A 322 18.45 7.04 12.10
CA ILE A 322 18.32 7.67 13.43
C ILE A 322 18.75 6.68 14.52
N ALA A 323 18.26 5.43 14.48
CA ALA A 323 18.60 4.39 15.44
C ALA A 323 20.09 4.02 15.45
N HIS A 324 20.75 4.11 14.28
CA HIS A 324 22.18 3.85 14.13
C HIS A 324 23.08 5.10 14.29
N ARG A 325 22.54 6.25 14.72
CA ARG A 325 23.27 7.52 14.83
C ARG A 325 23.91 8.00 13.51
N ASN A 326 23.34 7.60 12.38
CA ASN A 326 23.83 7.91 11.03
C ASN A 326 22.85 8.82 10.25
N HIS A 327 21.99 9.55 10.95
CA HIS A 327 21.13 10.58 10.37
C HIS A 327 21.76 11.95 10.59
N ASP A 328 21.84 12.77 9.55
CA ASP A 328 22.68 13.98 9.53
C ASP A 328 22.22 15.11 10.47
N ARG A 329 21.07 14.95 11.14
CA ARG A 329 20.40 16.05 11.87
C ARG A 329 19.61 15.58 13.07
N ILE A 330 18.97 14.40 12.98
CA ILE A 330 18.12 13.88 14.04
C ILE A 330 18.93 12.85 14.83
N HIS A 331 19.24 13.22 16.06
CA HIS A 331 19.88 12.34 17.03
C HIS A 331 18.93 12.12 18.19
N ILE A 332 18.66 10.86 18.53
CA ILE A 332 17.84 10.50 19.70
C ILE A 332 18.48 11.06 20.96
N GLN A 333 17.64 11.69 21.80
CA GLN A 333 17.98 12.14 23.14
C GLN A 333 17.26 11.27 24.18
N PRO A 334 17.84 11.06 25.38
CA PRO A 334 17.15 10.37 26.46
C PRO A 334 15.79 11.01 26.75
N GLY A 335 14.75 10.18 26.81
CA GLY A 335 13.36 10.62 27.04
C GLY A 335 12.56 10.93 25.78
N ASP A 336 13.16 10.97 24.59
CA ASP A 336 12.40 11.01 23.33
C ASP A 336 11.41 9.83 23.27
N THR A 337 10.22 10.07 22.72
CA THR A 337 9.24 9.00 22.48
C THR A 337 9.24 8.62 21.01
N VAL A 338 9.39 7.34 20.69
CA VAL A 338 9.33 6.84 19.32
C VAL A 338 8.14 5.90 19.17
N VAL A 339 7.24 6.21 18.25
CA VAL A 339 6.04 5.42 17.97
C VAL A 339 6.22 4.74 16.61
N LEU A 340 6.29 3.42 16.59
CA LEU A 340 6.18 2.63 15.36
C LEU A 340 4.70 2.38 15.10
N ALA A 341 4.07 3.29 14.36
CA ALA A 341 2.67 3.25 13.99
C ALA A 341 2.46 2.44 12.69
N SER A 342 2.96 1.20 12.67
CA SER A 342 2.83 0.27 11.54
C SER A 342 2.67 -1.17 12.00
N SER A 343 2.28 -2.04 11.07
CA SER A 343 2.43 -3.48 11.20
C SER A 343 3.90 -3.85 11.20
N LEU A 344 4.19 -5.07 11.63
CA LEU A 344 5.43 -5.76 11.32
C LEU A 344 5.09 -6.71 10.17
N ILE A 345 5.65 -6.47 8.98
CA ILE A 345 5.47 -7.37 7.83
C ILE A 345 6.27 -8.65 8.11
N PRO A 346 5.68 -9.85 7.94
CA PRO A 346 6.42 -11.11 8.08
C PRO A 346 7.70 -11.12 7.24
N GLY A 347 8.82 -11.48 7.85
CA GLY A 347 10.16 -11.43 7.25
C GLY A 347 11.00 -10.22 7.70
N ASN A 348 10.36 -9.13 8.12
CA ASN A 348 11.06 -7.91 8.56
C ASN A 348 11.33 -7.87 10.07
N GLU A 349 11.05 -8.94 10.82
CA GLU A 349 11.18 -8.99 12.28
C GLU A 349 12.55 -8.52 12.73
N ASN A 350 13.61 -9.09 12.16
CA ASN A 350 14.99 -8.79 12.55
C ASN A 350 15.34 -7.32 12.34
N SER A 351 14.98 -6.76 11.18
CA SER A 351 15.28 -5.36 10.84
C SER A 351 14.52 -4.39 11.75
N VAL A 352 13.23 -4.65 12.01
CA VAL A 352 12.42 -3.85 12.95
C VAL A 352 12.98 -3.93 14.37
N TYR A 353 13.29 -5.12 14.88
CA TYR A 353 13.81 -5.28 16.24
C TYR A 353 15.21 -4.68 16.42
N LYS A 354 16.07 -4.68 15.39
CA LYS A 354 17.34 -3.95 15.43
C LYS A 354 17.13 -2.45 15.62
N VAL A 355 16.17 -1.87 14.90
CA VAL A 355 15.81 -0.45 15.08
C VAL A 355 15.26 -0.19 16.48
N ILE A 356 14.32 -1.00 16.97
CA ILE A 356 13.77 -0.88 18.33
C ILE A 356 14.88 -0.95 19.39
N ASN A 357 15.79 -1.93 19.27
CA ASN A 357 16.92 -2.10 20.20
C ASN A 357 17.88 -0.91 20.13
N GLY A 358 18.17 -0.41 18.93
CA GLY A 358 18.97 0.79 18.71
C GLY A 358 18.37 2.00 19.42
N LEU A 359 17.09 2.30 19.17
CA LEU A 359 16.36 3.41 19.79
C LEU A 359 16.33 3.29 21.32
N THR A 360 16.02 2.11 21.84
CA THR A 360 15.98 1.83 23.28
C THR A 360 17.36 2.05 23.92
N ARG A 361 18.44 1.58 23.26
CA ARG A 361 19.82 1.80 23.73
C ARG A 361 20.19 3.29 23.81
N LEU A 362 19.57 4.14 23.00
CA LEU A 362 19.76 5.59 23.02
C LEU A 362 18.91 6.31 24.07
N GLY A 363 18.08 5.58 24.83
CA GLY A 363 17.25 6.12 25.89
C GLY A 363 15.87 6.62 25.43
N ALA A 364 15.42 6.23 24.24
CA ALA A 364 14.06 6.52 23.78
C ALA A 364 13.04 5.57 24.44
N ALA A 365 11.86 6.09 24.74
CA ALA A 365 10.68 5.29 25.05
C ALA A 365 10.03 4.82 23.74
N VAL A 366 10.05 3.51 23.47
CA VAL A 366 9.56 2.94 22.21
C VAL A 366 8.16 2.36 22.37
N VAL A 367 7.21 2.91 21.62
CA VAL A 367 5.80 2.47 21.54
C VAL A 367 5.60 1.76 20.21
N HIS A 368 5.06 0.54 20.23
CA HIS A 368 4.81 -0.27 19.04
C HIS A 368 3.64 -1.22 19.26
N LYS A 369 3.16 -1.88 18.19
CA LYS A 369 1.97 -2.75 18.20
C LYS A 369 1.91 -3.76 19.37
N ALA A 370 3.06 -4.28 19.82
CA ALA A 370 3.08 -5.30 20.88
C ALA A 370 2.83 -4.72 22.29
N ASN A 371 3.01 -3.42 22.49
CA ASN A 371 2.84 -2.77 23.80
C ASN A 371 1.76 -1.68 23.81
N ALA A 372 1.26 -1.26 22.65
CA ALA A 372 0.15 -0.32 22.51
C ALA A 372 -0.61 -0.54 21.20
N MET A 373 -1.90 -0.21 21.21
CA MET A 373 -2.76 -0.21 20.01
C MET A 373 -2.47 1.02 19.13
N VAL A 374 -1.28 1.08 18.52
CA VAL A 374 -0.82 2.18 17.64
C VAL A 374 -0.88 1.84 16.15
N HIS A 375 -1.42 0.68 15.81
CA HIS A 375 -1.63 0.24 14.45
C HIS A 375 -2.78 -0.76 14.34
N VAL A 376 -3.57 -0.62 13.28
CA VAL A 376 -4.51 -1.62 12.76
C VAL A 376 -4.11 -2.00 11.34
N SER A 377 -4.38 -3.24 10.95
CA SER A 377 -4.04 -3.72 9.61
C SER A 377 -4.77 -2.94 8.52
N GLY A 378 -4.20 -2.93 7.31
CA GLY A 378 -4.85 -2.51 6.08
C GLY A 378 -5.73 -3.61 5.45
N HIS A 379 -5.60 -4.86 5.89
CA HIS A 379 -6.11 -6.04 5.19
C HIS A 379 -7.22 -6.75 5.98
N ALA A 380 -8.20 -7.31 5.27
CA ALA A 380 -9.34 -8.04 5.81
C ALA A 380 -8.91 -9.25 6.65
N SER A 381 -9.40 -9.34 7.88
CA SER A 381 -9.27 -10.53 8.74
C SER A 381 -10.25 -11.63 8.32
N ALA A 382 -10.09 -12.84 8.86
CA ALA A 382 -10.91 -14.00 8.52
C ALA A 382 -12.43 -13.73 8.58
N GLY A 383 -12.91 -12.96 9.57
CA GLY A 383 -14.31 -12.59 9.67
C GLY A 383 -14.78 -11.68 8.53
N GLU A 384 -13.96 -10.70 8.14
CA GLU A 384 -14.26 -9.80 7.02
C GLU A 384 -14.23 -10.55 5.68
N LEU A 385 -13.28 -11.48 5.51
CA LEU A 385 -13.21 -12.35 4.34
C LEU A 385 -14.45 -13.26 4.24
N LEU A 386 -14.91 -13.84 5.35
CA LEU A 386 -16.16 -14.60 5.37
C LEU A 386 -17.36 -13.75 4.92
N TYR A 387 -17.44 -12.48 5.34
CA TYR A 387 -18.45 -11.56 4.85
C TYR A 387 -18.32 -11.34 3.33
N CYS A 388 -17.11 -11.07 2.84
CA CYS A 388 -16.84 -10.90 1.41
C CYS A 388 -17.28 -12.15 0.60
N TYR A 389 -16.85 -13.34 0.99
CA TYR A 389 -17.23 -14.59 0.32
C TYR A 389 -18.74 -14.83 0.32
N ASN A 390 -19.43 -14.54 1.44
CA ASN A 390 -20.89 -14.75 1.53
C ASN A 390 -21.70 -13.76 0.68
N VAL A 391 -21.15 -12.55 0.46
CA VAL A 391 -21.75 -11.52 -0.39
C VAL A 391 -21.48 -11.80 -1.86
N VAL A 392 -20.24 -12.12 -2.23
CA VAL A 392 -19.82 -12.31 -3.62
C VAL A 392 -20.23 -13.67 -4.18
N ARG A 393 -20.20 -14.74 -3.38
CA ARG A 393 -20.52 -16.13 -3.77
C ARG A 393 -19.89 -16.56 -5.10
N PRO A 394 -18.55 -16.49 -5.24
CA PRO A 394 -17.89 -16.73 -6.51
C PRO A 394 -17.94 -18.20 -6.92
N GLY A 395 -17.98 -18.47 -8.23
CA GLY A 395 -17.89 -19.81 -8.78
C GLY A 395 -16.52 -20.47 -8.53
N ASN A 396 -15.45 -19.69 -8.57
CA ASN A 396 -14.07 -20.09 -8.29
C ASN A 396 -13.35 -19.02 -7.47
N VAL A 397 -12.33 -19.42 -6.70
CA VAL A 397 -11.51 -18.51 -5.89
C VAL A 397 -10.04 -18.80 -6.14
N MET A 398 -9.26 -17.73 -6.29
CA MET A 398 -7.79 -17.74 -6.29
C MET A 398 -7.31 -16.79 -5.17
N PRO A 399 -6.94 -17.34 -3.99
CA PRO A 399 -6.45 -16.56 -2.87
C PRO A 399 -5.07 -15.93 -3.10
#